data_AF-A0A6P3VV24-F1
#
_entry.id   AF-A0A6P3VV24-F1
#
_cell.length_a   1.000
_cell.length_b   1.000
_cell.length_c   1.000
_cell.angle_alpha   90.00
_cell.angle_beta   90.00
_cell.angle_gamma   90.00
#
_symmetry.space_group_name_H-M   'P 1'
#
loop_
_entity.id
_entity.type
_entity.pdbx_description
1 polymer ?
#
loop_
_entity_poly.entity_id
_entity_poly.type
_entity_poly.pdbx_seq_one_letter_code
_entity_poly.pdbx_strand_id
1 'polypeptide(L)'
;MRTLEEVQATLEIAKLKEEDLQSVTHCLSFGENVSSGDYCLMELDETLCKHIEAGKSLVIRGDKDEHTILCSEDKTYDLKIADTSNLLLFLPGCKTPDQTKEASTDTQLVHAEIWGFSNCYWELKQQRPKLKKLKKLLMERPYEGPTLRTEEAPEQMFSTADLLETIQASKEELVSHLQQIDACEIDGFWRILDFDYEMKLLGHVTQLVDSESWSFSEVPLTICLQELVGLEPKEMIEHCLNCYGRRYTAEDGEVRFSLDEDKICRATAQLLLQNAVKFHLREFQEIWQQSVPEGISTKLDQLKGLALVDRSTRPETISLLRVEDLPEDTLERFNCLFSMREKWTENDIAPYIQDLCGEKQTTGALLTKFARCSMQNGSKVYNSRRPVAT
;
A
#
# COMPACT_ATOMS: atom_id res chain seq x y z
N MET A 1 24.73 46.28 -17.63
CA MET A 1 25.48 45.32 -16.79
C MET A 1 26.57 46.09 -16.05
N ARG A 2 26.86 45.74 -14.79
CA ARG A 2 27.86 46.48 -13.99
C ARG A 2 29.28 46.26 -14.49
N THR A 3 30.17 47.23 -14.35
CA THR A 3 31.59 47.09 -14.69
C THR A 3 32.45 46.77 -13.47
N LEU A 4 33.70 46.33 -13.68
CA LEU A 4 34.63 46.01 -12.61
C LEU A 4 34.96 47.24 -11.75
N GLU A 5 35.02 48.42 -12.38
CA GLU A 5 35.21 49.73 -11.73
C GLU A 5 34.03 50.07 -10.79
N GLU A 6 32.79 49.81 -11.21
CA GLU A 6 31.59 50.03 -10.37
C GLU A 6 31.55 49.06 -9.17
N VAL A 7 32.02 47.83 -9.36
CA VAL A 7 32.15 46.84 -8.28
C VAL A 7 33.19 47.30 -7.26
N GLN A 8 34.36 47.76 -7.70
CA GLN A 8 35.41 48.27 -6.82
C GLN A 8 34.96 49.51 -6.04
N ALA A 9 34.28 50.46 -6.69
CA ALA A 9 33.67 51.60 -6.01
C ALA A 9 32.64 51.17 -4.95
N THR A 10 31.89 50.08 -5.19
CA THR A 10 30.94 49.53 -4.21
C THR A 10 31.66 48.91 -3.01
N LEU A 11 32.79 48.23 -3.23
CA LEU A 11 33.62 47.66 -2.16
C LEU A 11 34.20 48.73 -1.25
N GLU A 12 34.69 49.85 -1.82
CA GLU A 12 35.20 51.00 -1.05
C GLU A 12 34.11 51.61 -0.15
N ILE A 13 32.89 51.79 -0.69
CA ILE A 13 31.74 52.30 0.07
C ILE A 13 31.36 51.33 1.20
N ALA A 14 31.38 50.03 0.92
CA ALA A 14 31.06 48.98 1.89
C ALA A 14 32.17 48.75 2.95
N LYS A 15 33.34 49.39 2.80
CA LYS A 15 34.54 49.22 3.65
C LYS A 15 35.03 47.77 3.71
N LEU A 16 34.87 47.04 2.62
CA LEU A 16 35.38 45.67 2.48
C LEU A 16 36.80 45.71 1.91
N LYS A 17 37.68 44.84 2.39
CA LYS A 17 39.04 44.73 1.88
C LYS A 17 39.10 43.68 0.77
N GLU A 18 39.70 44.01 -0.38
CA GLU A 18 39.84 43.07 -1.50
C GLU A 18 40.64 41.81 -1.12
N GLU A 19 41.60 41.93 -0.20
CA GLU A 19 42.40 40.83 0.34
C GLU A 19 41.59 39.78 1.13
N ASP A 20 40.40 40.12 1.59
CA ASP A 20 39.48 39.21 2.30
C ASP A 20 38.48 38.52 1.35
N LEU A 21 38.51 38.83 0.04
CA LEU A 21 37.55 38.36 -0.96
C LEU A 21 38.18 37.38 -1.96
N GLN A 22 37.32 36.58 -2.62
CA GLN A 22 37.74 35.72 -3.73
C GLN A 22 38.03 36.56 -4.99
N SER A 23 38.93 36.09 -5.85
CA SER A 23 39.28 36.77 -7.11
C SER A 23 38.12 36.84 -8.12
N VAL A 24 37.11 35.98 -7.97
CA VAL A 24 35.95 35.94 -8.86
C VAL A 24 34.76 36.65 -8.22
N THR A 25 34.29 37.73 -8.83
CA THR A 25 33.04 38.43 -8.44
C THR A 25 31.90 38.05 -9.37
N HIS A 26 30.81 37.54 -8.81
CA HIS A 26 29.58 37.26 -9.56
C HIS A 26 28.61 38.44 -9.45
N CYS A 27 28.29 39.08 -10.57
CA CYS A 27 27.27 40.11 -10.67
C CYS A 27 25.94 39.47 -11.09
N LEU A 28 25.00 39.38 -10.16
CA LEU A 28 23.69 38.77 -10.38
C LEU A 28 22.70 39.77 -10.98
N SER A 29 21.95 39.36 -12.00
CA SER A 29 20.83 40.11 -12.57
C SER A 29 19.64 39.20 -12.83
N PHE A 30 18.41 39.72 -12.71
CA PHE A 30 17.22 38.97 -13.12
C PHE A 30 17.15 38.94 -14.64
N GLY A 31 16.93 37.75 -15.22
CA GLY A 31 16.62 37.61 -16.64
C GLY A 31 15.27 38.25 -17.00
N GLU A 32 15.02 38.47 -18.28
CA GLU A 32 13.83 39.18 -18.76
C GLU A 32 12.50 38.44 -18.48
N ASN A 33 12.54 37.10 -18.32
CA ASN A 33 11.36 36.25 -18.14
C ASN A 33 11.32 35.55 -16.77
N VAL A 34 11.92 36.12 -15.72
CA VAL A 34 11.93 35.47 -14.41
C VAL A 34 10.53 35.53 -13.78
N SER A 35 9.87 34.38 -13.68
CA SER A 35 8.62 34.23 -12.95
C SER A 35 8.76 33.31 -11.74
N SER A 36 8.01 33.61 -10.68
CA SER A 36 7.84 32.70 -9.54
C SER A 36 6.82 31.63 -9.94
N GLY A 37 7.27 30.56 -10.58
CA GLY A 37 6.37 29.45 -10.94
C GLY A 37 6.89 28.50 -12.02
N ASP A 38 7.82 28.93 -12.86
CA ASP A 38 8.31 28.10 -13.97
C ASP A 38 9.15 26.91 -13.50
N TYR A 39 9.75 27.02 -12.32
CA TYR A 39 10.63 26.01 -11.74
C TYR A 39 10.21 25.70 -10.30
N CYS A 40 10.25 24.43 -9.95
CA CYS A 40 10.10 23.97 -8.57
C CYS A 40 11.33 23.15 -8.16
N LEU A 41 11.66 23.20 -6.87
CA LEU A 41 12.66 22.33 -6.28
C LEU A 41 11.98 21.10 -5.71
N MET A 42 12.60 19.94 -5.89
CA MET A 42 12.18 18.69 -5.28
C MET A 42 13.39 18.01 -4.67
N GLU A 43 13.28 17.64 -3.40
CA GLU A 43 14.27 16.84 -2.70
C GLU A 43 14.10 15.37 -3.10
N LEU A 44 15.17 14.79 -3.65
CA LEU A 44 15.25 13.40 -4.06
C LEU A 44 16.34 12.70 -3.25
N ASP A 45 16.04 11.48 -2.81
CA ASP A 45 17.07 10.62 -2.23
C ASP A 45 17.97 10.02 -3.32
N GLU A 46 19.06 9.36 -2.91
CA GLU A 46 20.00 8.73 -3.83
C GLU A 46 19.34 7.68 -4.74
N THR A 47 18.27 7.03 -4.28
CA THR A 47 17.57 5.99 -5.03
C THR A 47 16.78 6.59 -6.19
N LEU A 48 16.05 7.69 -5.93
CA LEU A 48 15.29 8.43 -6.93
C LEU A 48 16.21 9.16 -7.90
N CYS A 49 17.34 9.72 -7.43
CA CYS A 49 18.35 10.30 -8.31
C CYS A 49 18.85 9.26 -9.32
N LYS A 50 19.28 8.08 -8.87
CA LYS A 50 19.71 6.97 -9.76
C LYS A 50 18.60 6.51 -10.70
N HIS A 51 17.35 6.52 -10.23
CA HIS A 51 16.18 6.17 -11.05
C HIS A 51 16.01 7.12 -12.24
N ILE A 52 16.08 8.43 -11.99
CA ILE A 52 16.00 9.47 -13.04
C ILE A 52 17.23 9.43 -13.94
N GLU A 53 18.43 9.29 -13.38
CA GLU A 53 19.69 9.20 -14.14
C GLU A 53 19.70 7.98 -15.08
N ALA A 54 19.04 6.89 -14.71
CA ALA A 54 18.83 5.72 -15.56
C ALA A 54 17.80 5.94 -16.69
N GLY A 55 17.20 7.13 -16.79
CA GLY A 55 16.21 7.49 -17.80
C GLY A 55 14.79 7.01 -17.48
N LYS A 56 14.52 6.57 -16.25
CA LYS A 56 13.18 6.18 -15.83
C LYS A 56 12.36 7.41 -15.41
N SER A 57 11.04 7.34 -15.60
CA SER A 57 10.11 8.44 -15.31
C SER A 57 9.44 8.29 -13.95
N LEU A 58 9.21 9.42 -13.28
CA LEU A 58 8.35 9.51 -12.10
C LEU A 58 6.97 10.04 -12.52
N VAL A 59 5.91 9.54 -11.90
CA VAL A 59 4.52 9.90 -12.23
C VAL A 59 3.85 10.53 -11.02
N ILE A 60 3.26 11.69 -11.23
CA ILE A 60 2.45 12.38 -10.21
C ILE A 60 1.00 11.89 -10.34
N ARG A 61 0.40 11.42 -9.24
CA ARG A 61 -0.98 10.90 -9.21
C ARG A 61 -1.79 11.57 -8.10
N GLY A 62 -3.08 11.80 -8.34
CA GLY A 62 -4.03 12.32 -7.34
C GLY A 62 -5.26 12.94 -7.97
N ASP A 63 -6.43 12.60 -7.42
CA ASP A 63 -7.71 13.23 -7.77
C ASP A 63 -7.80 14.67 -7.24
N LYS A 64 -8.78 15.45 -7.72
CA LYS A 64 -8.97 16.87 -7.35
C LYS A 64 -9.17 17.09 -5.83
N ASP A 65 -9.77 16.11 -5.16
CA ASP A 65 -10.10 16.16 -3.74
C ASP A 65 -9.10 15.37 -2.87
N GLU A 66 -8.04 14.81 -3.47
CA GLU A 66 -7.04 13.99 -2.79
C GLU A 66 -5.68 14.71 -2.74
N HIS A 67 -4.84 14.33 -1.78
CA HIS A 67 -3.45 14.80 -1.73
C HIS A 67 -2.64 14.17 -2.84
N THR A 68 -1.80 14.95 -3.53
CA THR A 68 -0.97 14.44 -4.61
C THR A 68 0.15 13.53 -4.08
N ILE A 69 0.42 12.44 -4.80
CA ILE A 69 1.54 11.54 -4.55
C ILE A 69 2.49 11.48 -5.76
N LEU A 70 3.72 11.07 -5.52
CA LEU A 70 4.70 10.75 -6.55
C LEU A 70 4.94 9.23 -6.55
N CYS A 71 4.89 8.61 -7.72
CA CYS A 71 5.13 7.18 -7.90
C CYS A 71 6.40 6.96 -8.73
N SER A 72 7.26 6.07 -8.26
CA SER A 72 8.20 5.35 -9.12
C SER A 72 7.47 4.15 -9.76
N GLU A 73 8.24 3.26 -10.40
CA GLU A 73 7.74 1.98 -10.92
C GLU A 73 7.19 1.07 -9.80
N ASP A 74 7.85 1.10 -8.64
CA ASP A 74 7.72 0.15 -7.54
C ASP A 74 7.27 0.74 -6.19
N LYS A 75 7.30 2.08 -6.03
CA LYS A 75 7.07 2.74 -4.74
C LYS A 75 6.24 4.00 -4.85
N THR A 76 5.52 4.28 -3.77
CA THR A 76 4.70 5.49 -3.57
C THR A 76 5.31 6.46 -2.55
N TYR A 77 5.32 7.75 -2.88
CA TYR A 77 5.86 8.83 -2.07
C TYR A 77 4.83 9.94 -1.87
N ASP A 78 4.73 10.46 -0.64
CA ASP A 78 3.95 11.64 -0.29
C ASP A 78 4.70 12.90 -0.73
N LEU A 79 3.98 13.84 -1.34
CA LEU A 79 4.51 15.14 -1.71
C LEU A 79 4.12 16.18 -0.65
N LYS A 80 5.11 16.81 -0.03
CA LYS A 80 4.89 17.91 0.93
C LYS A 80 5.68 19.13 0.54
N ILE A 81 5.09 20.31 0.74
CA ILE A 81 5.80 21.57 0.56
C ILE A 81 6.47 21.93 1.89
N ALA A 82 7.77 22.18 1.84
CA ALA A 82 8.54 22.76 2.92
C ALA A 82 8.89 24.22 2.58
N ASP A 83 8.35 25.15 3.35
CA ASP A 83 8.65 26.57 3.21
C ASP A 83 10.01 26.90 3.84
N THR A 84 10.77 27.76 3.16
CA THR A 84 12.05 28.27 3.63
C THR A 84 11.96 29.77 3.89
N SER A 85 12.55 30.24 5.00
CA SER A 85 12.68 31.68 5.26
C SER A 85 13.63 32.38 4.29
N ASN A 86 14.48 31.61 3.61
CA ASN A 86 15.46 32.09 2.66
C ASN A 86 14.92 31.97 1.23
N LEU A 87 15.31 32.91 0.38
CA LEU A 87 15.05 32.86 -1.05
C LEU A 87 16.14 32.04 -1.74
N LEU A 88 15.76 30.95 -2.41
CA LEU A 88 16.65 30.11 -3.19
C LEU A 88 16.66 30.64 -4.63
N LEU A 89 17.83 31.02 -5.14
CA LEU A 89 17.99 31.55 -6.50
C LEU A 89 18.55 30.48 -7.44
N PHE A 90 17.96 30.35 -8.62
CA PHE A 90 18.42 29.44 -9.66
C PHE A 90 19.38 30.16 -10.60
N LEU A 91 20.64 29.76 -10.54
CA LEU A 91 21.75 30.40 -11.24
C LEU A 91 22.54 29.34 -12.03
N PRO A 92 22.16 29.04 -13.28
CA PRO A 92 22.89 28.04 -14.07
C PRO A 92 24.32 28.49 -14.35
N GLY A 93 25.27 27.59 -14.16
CA GLY A 93 26.69 27.85 -14.42
C GLY A 93 27.39 28.74 -13.41
N CYS A 94 26.72 29.14 -12.32
CA CYS A 94 27.36 29.88 -11.23
C CYS A 94 28.32 28.96 -10.46
N LYS A 95 29.55 29.42 -10.28
CA LYS A 95 30.60 28.61 -9.64
C LYS A 95 30.63 28.86 -8.15
N THR A 96 30.76 27.79 -7.36
CA THR A 96 30.98 27.90 -5.92
C THR A 96 32.42 28.34 -5.62
N PRO A 97 32.70 28.87 -4.42
CA PRO A 97 34.07 29.24 -4.03
C PRO A 97 35.09 28.11 -4.17
N ASP A 98 34.66 26.85 -4.01
CA ASP A 98 35.54 25.69 -4.18
C ASP A 98 35.89 25.42 -5.65
N GLN A 99 34.99 25.75 -6.58
CA GLN A 99 35.19 25.60 -8.02
C GLN A 99 36.00 26.77 -8.63
N THR A 100 36.11 27.89 -7.93
CA THR A 100 36.88 29.06 -8.38
C THR A 100 38.35 29.06 -7.92
N LYS A 101 38.76 28.11 -7.06
CA LYS A 101 40.15 27.99 -6.55
C LYS A 101 41.20 27.71 -7.64
N GLU A 102 40.79 27.22 -8.81
CA GLU A 102 41.68 26.92 -9.94
C GLU A 102 41.85 28.10 -10.92
N ALA A 103 41.12 29.21 -10.73
CA ALA A 103 41.24 30.38 -11.59
C ALA A 103 42.44 31.25 -11.18
N SER A 104 43.20 31.70 -12.19
CA SER A 104 44.35 32.61 -12.12
C SER A 104 44.15 33.83 -11.18
N THR A 105 45.26 34.40 -10.71
CA THR A 105 45.37 35.56 -9.79
C THR A 105 44.69 36.87 -10.23
N ASP A 106 44.10 36.93 -11.42
CA ASP A 106 43.42 38.13 -11.93
C ASP A 106 41.95 38.17 -11.48
N THR A 107 41.50 39.36 -11.08
CA THR A 107 40.12 39.61 -10.68
C THR A 107 39.18 39.40 -11.87
N GLN A 108 38.29 38.41 -11.79
CA GLN A 108 37.33 38.09 -12.85
C GLN A 108 35.91 38.52 -12.46
N LEU A 109 35.28 39.31 -13.32
CA LEU A 109 33.86 39.65 -13.19
C LEU A 109 33.03 38.70 -14.05
N VAL A 110 32.14 37.93 -13.40
CA VAL A 110 31.22 37.01 -14.06
C VAL A 110 29.81 37.54 -13.92
N HIS A 111 29.13 37.76 -15.04
CA HIS A 111 27.71 38.06 -15.03
C HIS A 111 26.92 36.76 -15.01
N ALA A 112 26.03 36.62 -14.04
CA ALA A 112 25.16 35.46 -13.92
C ALA A 112 23.71 35.92 -13.87
N GLU A 113 22.88 35.33 -14.72
CA GLU A 113 21.46 35.61 -14.74
C GLU A 113 20.71 34.67 -13.81
N ILE A 114 19.86 35.25 -12.97
CA ILE A 114 18.87 34.52 -12.17
C ILE A 114 17.79 34.06 -13.14
N TRP A 115 17.60 32.74 -13.25
CA TRP A 115 16.58 32.13 -14.10
C TRP A 115 15.26 31.90 -13.37
N GLY A 116 15.30 31.84 -12.05
CA GLY A 116 14.14 31.62 -11.20
C GLY A 116 14.51 31.75 -9.74
N PHE A 117 13.48 31.72 -8.90
CA PHE A 117 13.65 31.67 -7.47
C PHE A 117 12.52 30.86 -6.84
N SER A 118 12.79 30.28 -5.67
CA SER A 118 11.79 29.62 -4.86
C SER A 118 12.00 29.94 -3.38
N ASN A 119 10.90 30.01 -2.65
CA ASN A 119 10.86 30.08 -1.19
C ASN A 119 10.34 28.79 -0.56
N CYS A 120 10.19 27.73 -1.35
CA CYS A 120 9.81 26.41 -0.88
C CYS A 120 10.42 25.30 -1.75
N TYR A 121 10.36 24.07 -1.27
CA TYR A 121 10.73 22.88 -2.02
C TYR A 121 9.78 21.73 -1.68
N TRP A 122 9.66 20.78 -2.61
CA TRP A 122 8.90 19.57 -2.42
C TRP A 122 9.76 18.52 -1.71
N GLU A 123 9.32 18.09 -0.54
CA GLU A 123 9.88 16.95 0.19
C GLU A 123 9.11 15.68 -0.18
N LEU A 124 9.85 14.61 -0.43
CA LEU A 124 9.30 13.28 -0.67
C LEU A 124 9.42 12.42 0.57
N LYS A 125 8.29 11.81 0.95
CA LYS A 125 8.28 10.83 2.02
C LYS A 125 7.70 9.52 1.53
N GLN A 126 8.51 8.46 1.46
CA GLN A 126 8.02 7.14 1.11
C GLN A 126 6.87 6.76 2.06
N GLN A 127 5.74 6.37 1.48
CA GLN A 127 4.54 5.99 2.20
C GLN A 127 3.95 4.72 1.62
N ARG A 128 3.01 4.14 2.36
CA ARG A 128 2.28 2.98 1.86
C ARG A 128 1.16 3.44 0.94
N PRO A 129 0.92 2.72 -0.17
CA PRO A 129 -0.19 3.03 -1.06
C PRO A 129 -1.52 2.82 -0.33
N LYS A 130 -2.47 3.73 -0.57
CA LYS A 130 -3.83 3.67 -0.01
C LYS A 130 -4.72 2.88 -0.95
N LEU A 131 -4.88 1.59 -0.66
CA LEU A 131 -5.43 0.63 -1.61
C LEU A 131 -6.83 0.12 -1.25
N LYS A 132 -7.42 0.53 -0.12
CA LYS A 132 -8.83 0.19 0.17
C LYS A 132 -9.81 0.73 -0.86
N LYS A 133 -9.50 1.87 -1.48
CA LYS A 133 -10.27 2.42 -2.61
C LYS A 133 -10.34 1.40 -3.75
N LEU A 134 -9.26 0.66 -4.04
CA LEU A 134 -9.22 -0.35 -5.10
C LEU A 134 -10.20 -1.48 -4.85
N LYS A 135 -10.12 -2.13 -3.69
CA LYS A 135 -11.02 -3.25 -3.36
C LYS A 135 -12.48 -2.79 -3.37
N LYS A 136 -12.77 -1.61 -2.81
CA LYS A 136 -14.12 -1.04 -2.84
C LYS A 136 -14.63 -0.85 -4.26
N LEU A 137 -13.81 -0.26 -5.14
CA LEU A 137 -14.15 0.00 -6.53
C LEU A 137 -14.47 -1.31 -7.29
N LEU A 138 -13.62 -2.33 -7.14
CA LEU A 138 -13.85 -3.63 -7.80
C LEU A 138 -15.06 -4.38 -7.24
N MET A 139 -15.36 -4.22 -5.94
CA MET A 139 -16.53 -4.80 -5.29
C MET A 139 -17.84 -4.06 -5.59
N GLU A 140 -17.84 -2.93 -6.29
CA GLU A 140 -19.10 -2.31 -6.75
C GLU A 140 -19.83 -3.20 -7.75
N ARG A 141 -19.09 -4.03 -8.49
CA ARG A 141 -19.61 -5.01 -9.44
C ARG A 141 -18.74 -6.29 -9.41
N PRO A 142 -18.91 -7.13 -8.38
CA PRO A 142 -18.18 -8.39 -8.31
C PRO A 142 -18.61 -9.32 -9.46
N TYR A 143 -17.75 -10.29 -9.76
CA TYR A 143 -18.07 -11.34 -10.74
C TYR A 143 -18.89 -12.44 -10.08
N GLU A 144 -20.16 -12.56 -10.46
CA GLU A 144 -21.14 -13.50 -9.89
C GLU A 144 -21.25 -14.82 -10.68
N GLY A 145 -20.39 -15.02 -11.68
CA GLY A 145 -20.38 -16.20 -12.54
C GLY A 145 -20.90 -15.97 -13.97
N PRO A 146 -20.88 -17.02 -14.82
CA PRO A 146 -21.03 -16.89 -16.28
C PRO A 146 -22.44 -16.53 -16.77
N THR A 147 -23.46 -16.64 -15.91
CA THR A 147 -24.87 -16.69 -16.34
C THR A 147 -25.69 -15.46 -15.97
N LEU A 148 -25.11 -14.43 -15.34
CA LEU A 148 -25.91 -13.36 -14.72
C LEU A 148 -26.01 -12.04 -15.48
N ARG A 149 -25.25 -11.78 -16.56
CA ARG A 149 -25.38 -10.50 -17.29
C ARG A 149 -25.31 -10.60 -18.81
N THR A 150 -26.43 -10.24 -19.43
CA THR A 150 -26.54 -9.65 -20.77
C THR A 150 -25.49 -8.55 -20.92
N GLU A 151 -24.70 -8.56 -22.01
CA GLU A 151 -23.79 -7.49 -22.48
C GLU A 151 -23.41 -6.47 -21.40
N GLU A 152 -22.43 -6.82 -20.57
CA GLU A 152 -21.96 -5.91 -19.52
C GLU A 152 -21.38 -4.64 -20.15
N ALA A 153 -21.87 -3.47 -19.70
CA ALA A 153 -21.42 -2.19 -20.23
C ALA A 153 -19.92 -2.00 -19.93
N PRO A 154 -19.07 -1.76 -20.95
CA PRO A 154 -17.62 -1.58 -20.78
C PRO A 154 -17.24 -0.41 -19.85
N GLU A 155 -18.13 0.57 -19.71
CA GLU A 155 -17.92 1.82 -18.96
C GLU A 155 -17.71 1.64 -17.44
N GLN A 156 -17.80 0.40 -16.93
CA GLN A 156 -17.72 0.09 -15.51
C GLN A 156 -16.70 -1.01 -15.19
N MET A 157 -15.86 -1.36 -16.16
CA MET A 157 -14.76 -2.29 -15.99
C MET A 157 -13.45 -1.52 -15.97
N PHE A 158 -12.49 -1.97 -15.17
CA PHE A 158 -11.23 -1.25 -14.98
C PHE A 158 -10.07 -2.09 -15.49
N SER A 159 -9.37 -1.56 -16.49
CA SER A 159 -8.06 -2.07 -16.90
C SER A 159 -6.99 -1.61 -15.89
N THR A 160 -5.79 -2.17 -15.99
CA THR A 160 -4.64 -1.72 -15.19
C THR A 160 -4.36 -0.21 -15.39
N ALA A 161 -4.59 0.32 -16.59
CA ALA A 161 -4.39 1.74 -16.88
C ALA A 161 -5.43 2.61 -16.16
N ASP A 162 -6.71 2.23 -16.23
CA ASP A 162 -7.81 2.96 -15.59
C ASP A 162 -7.66 2.99 -14.06
N LEU A 163 -7.25 1.86 -13.47
CA LEU A 163 -6.94 1.77 -12.05
C LEU A 163 -5.79 2.69 -11.65
N LEU A 164 -4.75 2.80 -12.46
CA LEU A 164 -3.62 3.68 -12.18
C LEU A 164 -4.00 5.17 -12.25
N GLU A 165 -4.99 5.56 -13.04
CA GLU A 165 -5.49 6.94 -13.07
C GLU A 165 -6.24 7.32 -11.79
N THR A 166 -6.90 6.35 -11.15
CA THR A 166 -7.80 6.58 -10.00
C THR A 166 -7.17 6.24 -8.65
N ILE A 167 -6.24 5.29 -8.62
CA ILE A 167 -5.66 4.73 -7.40
C ILE A 167 -4.27 5.32 -7.14
N GLN A 168 -4.05 5.74 -5.90
CA GLN A 168 -2.82 6.34 -5.43
C GLN A 168 -1.76 5.27 -5.09
N ALA A 169 -1.18 4.65 -6.13
CA ALA A 169 -0.15 3.64 -5.99
C ALA A 169 0.80 3.58 -7.20
N SER A 170 1.99 3.03 -6.98
CA SER A 170 2.86 2.60 -8.08
C SER A 170 2.25 1.38 -8.80
N LYS A 171 2.79 1.07 -9.99
CA LYS A 171 2.28 -0.04 -10.81
C LYS A 171 2.51 -1.39 -10.14
N GLU A 172 3.69 -1.63 -9.59
CA GLU A 172 3.98 -2.91 -8.93
C GLU A 172 3.17 -3.07 -7.64
N GLU A 173 3.01 -2.00 -6.85
CA GLU A 173 2.19 -2.02 -5.64
C GLU A 173 0.72 -2.32 -5.96
N LEU A 174 0.17 -1.72 -7.03
CA LEU A 174 -1.19 -1.98 -7.48
C LEU A 174 -1.39 -3.46 -7.87
N VAL A 175 -0.51 -3.99 -8.73
CA VAL A 175 -0.59 -5.38 -9.21
C VAL A 175 -0.39 -6.37 -8.06
N SER A 176 0.56 -6.11 -7.17
CA SER A 176 0.78 -6.92 -5.97
C SER A 176 -0.46 -6.94 -5.09
N HIS A 177 -1.14 -5.80 -4.93
CA HIS A 177 -2.36 -5.76 -4.15
C HIS A 177 -3.56 -6.41 -4.82
N LEU A 178 -3.70 -6.32 -6.14
CA LEU A 178 -4.70 -7.06 -6.90
C LEU A 178 -4.58 -8.57 -6.65
N GLN A 179 -3.35 -9.09 -6.63
CA GLN A 179 -3.09 -10.48 -6.26
C GLN A 179 -3.43 -10.77 -4.79
N GLN A 180 -3.12 -9.85 -3.86
CA GLN A 180 -3.43 -10.02 -2.43
C GLN A 180 -4.93 -10.06 -2.13
N ILE A 181 -5.75 -9.39 -2.92
CA ILE A 181 -7.22 -9.39 -2.79
C ILE A 181 -7.88 -10.42 -3.70
N ASP A 182 -7.08 -11.35 -4.26
CA ASP A 182 -7.54 -12.43 -5.13
C ASP A 182 -8.35 -11.94 -6.35
N ALA A 183 -8.00 -10.75 -6.87
CA ALA A 183 -8.58 -10.23 -8.10
C ALA A 183 -8.03 -11.01 -9.32
N CYS A 184 -8.90 -11.24 -10.29
CA CYS A 184 -8.58 -11.90 -11.55
C CYS A 184 -8.75 -10.93 -12.73
N GLU A 185 -8.02 -11.20 -13.81
CA GLU A 185 -8.18 -10.49 -15.07
C GLU A 185 -9.09 -11.30 -16.00
N ILE A 186 -10.22 -10.71 -16.39
CA ILE A 186 -11.20 -11.29 -17.31
C ILE A 186 -11.34 -10.33 -18.49
N ASP A 187 -11.02 -10.80 -19.69
CA ASP A 187 -11.09 -10.02 -20.94
C ASP A 187 -10.31 -8.68 -20.90
N GLY A 188 -9.19 -8.63 -20.17
CA GLY A 188 -8.35 -7.43 -20.02
C GLY A 188 -8.76 -6.48 -18.90
N PHE A 189 -9.73 -6.88 -18.08
CA PHE A 189 -10.28 -6.08 -16.97
C PHE A 189 -10.17 -6.81 -15.64
N TRP A 190 -9.88 -6.06 -14.57
CA TRP A 190 -9.77 -6.61 -13.23
C TRP A 190 -11.13 -6.78 -12.57
N ARG A 191 -11.35 -7.93 -11.94
CA ARG A 191 -12.55 -8.24 -11.15
C ARG A 191 -12.24 -9.04 -9.90
N ILE A 192 -13.05 -8.84 -8.87
CA ILE A 192 -13.07 -9.68 -7.68
C ILE A 192 -14.31 -10.57 -7.79
N LEU A 193 -14.17 -11.84 -7.43
CA LEU A 193 -15.28 -12.78 -7.42
C LEU A 193 -16.23 -12.41 -6.29
N ASP A 194 -17.53 -12.55 -6.54
CA ASP A 194 -18.49 -12.49 -5.46
C ASP A 194 -18.21 -13.63 -4.47
N PHE A 195 -18.36 -13.36 -3.17
CA PHE A 195 -17.97 -14.31 -2.13
C PHE A 195 -18.81 -15.60 -2.18
N ASP A 196 -20.10 -15.51 -2.49
CA ASP A 196 -20.93 -16.71 -2.61
C ASP A 196 -20.54 -17.54 -3.84
N TYR A 197 -20.16 -16.87 -4.93
CA TYR A 197 -19.62 -17.54 -6.12
C TYR A 197 -18.26 -18.20 -5.85
N GLU A 198 -17.35 -17.50 -5.18
CA GLU A 198 -16.06 -18.04 -4.75
C GLU A 198 -16.23 -19.29 -3.87
N MET A 199 -17.21 -19.27 -2.96
CA MET A 199 -17.49 -20.41 -2.10
C MET A 199 -18.11 -21.59 -2.83
N LYS A 200 -18.92 -21.32 -3.86
CA LYS A 200 -19.40 -22.35 -4.78
C LYS A 200 -18.23 -23.01 -5.52
N LEU A 201 -17.29 -22.22 -6.06
CA LEU A 201 -16.09 -22.76 -6.74
C LEU A 201 -15.26 -23.64 -5.81
N LEU A 202 -14.97 -23.15 -4.59
CA LEU A 202 -14.22 -23.91 -3.61
C LEU A 202 -14.94 -25.22 -3.27
N GLY A 203 -16.26 -25.17 -3.07
CA GLY A 203 -17.08 -26.35 -2.79
C GLY A 203 -16.99 -27.41 -3.88
N HIS A 204 -17.04 -27.02 -5.16
CA HIS A 204 -16.85 -27.95 -6.27
C HIS A 204 -15.46 -28.61 -6.26
N VAL A 205 -14.40 -27.81 -6.01
CA VAL A 205 -13.02 -28.31 -5.97
C VAL A 205 -12.83 -29.28 -4.81
N THR A 206 -13.27 -28.92 -3.60
CA THR A 206 -13.12 -29.78 -2.42
C THR A 206 -13.95 -31.06 -2.54
N GLN A 207 -15.16 -30.98 -3.10
CA GLN A 207 -15.98 -32.18 -3.35
C GLN A 207 -15.30 -33.13 -4.35
N LEU A 208 -14.64 -32.60 -5.38
CA LEU A 208 -13.90 -33.42 -6.34
C LEU A 208 -12.71 -34.12 -5.65
N VAL A 209 -11.93 -33.37 -4.86
CA VAL A 209 -10.80 -33.90 -4.05
C VAL A 209 -11.27 -35.06 -3.18
N ASP A 210 -12.39 -34.90 -2.46
CA ASP A 210 -12.97 -35.93 -1.60
C ASP A 210 -13.43 -37.15 -2.44
N SER A 211 -14.13 -36.91 -3.56
CA SER A 211 -14.67 -37.98 -4.41
C SER A 211 -13.59 -38.87 -5.04
N GLU A 212 -12.47 -38.27 -5.42
CA GLU A 212 -11.32 -38.97 -6.00
C GLU A 212 -10.32 -39.44 -4.94
N SER A 213 -10.60 -39.17 -3.65
CA SER A 213 -9.73 -39.51 -2.51
C SER A 213 -8.30 -38.98 -2.66
N TRP A 214 -8.16 -37.76 -3.20
CA TRP A 214 -6.86 -37.11 -3.38
C TRP A 214 -6.31 -36.56 -2.07
N SER A 215 -4.98 -36.45 -2.01
CA SER A 215 -4.34 -35.62 -0.99
C SER A 215 -4.57 -34.14 -1.31
N PHE A 216 -4.88 -33.33 -0.30
CA PHE A 216 -4.93 -31.86 -0.43
C PHE A 216 -3.60 -31.26 -0.90
N SER A 217 -2.50 -31.97 -0.74
CA SER A 217 -1.18 -31.55 -1.24
C SER A 217 -0.94 -31.88 -2.71
N GLU A 218 -1.78 -32.72 -3.34
CA GLU A 218 -1.53 -33.27 -4.68
C GLU A 218 -2.77 -33.21 -5.59
N VAL A 219 -3.35 -32.02 -5.74
CA VAL A 219 -4.56 -31.83 -6.56
C VAL A 219 -4.19 -31.57 -8.04
N PRO A 220 -4.52 -32.46 -8.99
CA PRO A 220 -4.12 -32.34 -10.39
C PRO A 220 -4.99 -31.33 -11.18
N LEU A 221 -4.35 -30.28 -11.69
CA LEU A 221 -5.04 -29.22 -12.45
C LEU A 221 -5.81 -29.77 -13.65
N THR A 222 -5.19 -30.67 -14.42
CA THR A 222 -5.78 -31.22 -15.64
C THR A 222 -7.12 -31.91 -15.37
N ILE A 223 -7.20 -32.70 -14.30
CA ILE A 223 -8.43 -33.43 -13.97
C ILE A 223 -9.47 -32.45 -13.42
N CYS A 224 -9.09 -31.50 -12.55
CA CYS A 224 -10.00 -30.45 -12.11
C CYS A 224 -10.65 -29.71 -13.29
N LEU A 225 -9.85 -29.32 -14.30
CA LEU A 225 -10.36 -28.64 -15.48
C LEU A 225 -11.19 -29.55 -16.40
N GLN A 226 -10.99 -30.87 -16.37
CA GLN A 226 -11.77 -31.82 -17.18
C GLN A 226 -13.13 -32.10 -16.55
N GLU A 227 -13.16 -32.33 -15.24
CA GLU A 227 -14.39 -32.70 -14.52
C GLU A 227 -15.27 -31.49 -14.20
N LEU A 228 -14.68 -30.33 -13.89
CA LEU A 228 -15.44 -29.15 -13.45
C LEU A 228 -15.85 -28.19 -14.58
N VAL A 229 -15.31 -28.34 -15.81
CA VAL A 229 -15.64 -27.43 -16.93
C VAL A 229 -17.12 -27.42 -17.32
N GLY A 230 -17.85 -28.50 -17.02
CA GLY A 230 -19.29 -28.56 -17.23
C GLY A 230 -20.10 -27.70 -16.24
N LEU A 231 -19.50 -27.32 -15.12
CA LEU A 231 -20.12 -26.53 -14.06
C LEU A 231 -19.66 -25.07 -14.12
N GLU A 232 -18.38 -24.83 -14.39
CA GLU A 232 -17.74 -23.52 -14.25
C GLU A 232 -16.64 -23.31 -15.32
N PRO A 233 -16.32 -22.06 -15.71
CA PRO A 233 -15.26 -21.79 -16.68
C PRO A 233 -13.89 -22.25 -16.17
N LYS A 234 -13.02 -22.68 -17.09
CA LYS A 234 -11.67 -23.18 -16.77
C LYS A 234 -10.84 -22.13 -16.04
N GLU A 235 -10.97 -20.88 -16.45
CA GLU A 235 -10.29 -19.72 -15.91
C GLU A 235 -10.67 -19.51 -14.44
N MET A 236 -11.95 -19.70 -14.09
CA MET A 236 -12.44 -19.55 -12.71
C MET A 236 -12.03 -20.72 -11.82
N ILE A 237 -11.99 -21.94 -12.36
CA ILE A 237 -11.50 -23.12 -11.64
C ILE A 237 -10.00 -22.96 -11.34
N GLU A 238 -9.20 -22.58 -12.34
CA GLU A 238 -7.77 -22.34 -12.16
C GLU A 238 -7.51 -21.16 -11.21
N HIS A 239 -8.28 -20.08 -11.31
CA HIS A 239 -8.22 -18.95 -10.37
C HIS A 239 -8.49 -19.40 -8.93
N CYS A 240 -9.56 -20.17 -8.69
CA CYS A 240 -9.88 -20.72 -7.38
C CYS A 240 -8.71 -21.55 -6.80
N LEU A 241 -8.11 -22.43 -7.61
CA LEU A 241 -6.94 -23.22 -7.20
C LEU A 241 -5.72 -22.34 -6.86
N ASN A 242 -5.49 -21.25 -7.61
CA ASN A 242 -4.43 -20.30 -7.30
C ASN A 242 -4.70 -19.48 -6.02
N CYS A 243 -5.97 -19.15 -5.75
CA CYS A 243 -6.36 -18.46 -4.52
C CYS A 243 -6.19 -19.36 -3.30
N TYR A 244 -6.62 -20.62 -3.39
CA TYR A 244 -6.65 -21.55 -2.25
C TYR A 244 -5.48 -22.52 -2.19
N GLY A 245 -4.50 -22.42 -3.09
CA GLY A 245 -3.41 -23.38 -3.14
C GLY A 245 -2.13 -22.84 -3.77
N ARG A 246 -1.07 -23.62 -3.63
CA ARG A 246 0.23 -23.36 -4.25
C ARG A 246 0.40 -24.27 -5.45
N ARG A 247 0.53 -23.67 -6.63
CA ARG A 247 0.88 -24.35 -7.88
C ARG A 247 2.30 -24.90 -7.83
N TYR A 248 2.50 -26.14 -8.26
CA TYR A 248 3.81 -26.72 -8.50
C TYR A 248 3.78 -27.70 -9.68
N THR A 249 4.95 -28.02 -10.23
CA THR A 249 5.09 -29.03 -11.28
C THR A 249 5.72 -30.27 -10.67
N ALA A 250 5.06 -31.42 -10.79
CA ALA A 250 5.54 -32.68 -10.27
C ALA A 250 6.60 -33.32 -11.18
N GLU A 251 7.24 -34.39 -10.70
CA GLU A 251 8.34 -35.06 -11.41
C GLU A 251 7.93 -35.67 -12.76
N ASP A 252 6.66 -36.03 -12.90
CA ASP A 252 6.04 -36.51 -14.13
C ASP A 252 5.71 -35.40 -15.14
N GLY A 253 5.97 -34.13 -14.78
CA GLY A 253 5.67 -32.96 -15.59
C GLY A 253 4.23 -32.44 -15.47
N GLU A 254 3.38 -33.08 -14.64
CA GLU A 254 2.02 -32.61 -14.41
C GLU A 254 1.98 -31.43 -13.44
N VAL A 255 1.07 -30.49 -13.70
CA VAL A 255 0.81 -29.37 -12.80
C VAL A 255 -0.17 -29.82 -11.72
N ARG A 256 0.24 -29.64 -10.46
CA ARG A 256 -0.57 -29.92 -9.28
C ARG A 256 -0.64 -28.73 -8.35
N PHE A 257 -1.61 -28.75 -7.45
CA PHE A 257 -1.81 -27.76 -6.41
C PHE A 257 -1.73 -28.42 -5.05
N SER A 258 -1.00 -27.76 -4.15
CA SER A 258 -1.11 -28.02 -2.72
C SER A 258 -2.06 -26.99 -2.13
N LEU A 259 -3.28 -27.41 -1.80
CA LEU A 259 -4.27 -26.57 -1.16
C LEU A 259 -3.79 -26.12 0.23
N ASP A 260 -4.14 -24.88 0.57
CA ASP A 260 -3.76 -24.20 1.79
C ASP A 260 -4.88 -24.36 2.83
N GLU A 261 -4.62 -25.21 3.82
CA GLU A 261 -5.56 -25.51 4.91
C GLU A 261 -6.03 -24.25 5.64
N ASP A 262 -5.12 -23.29 5.88
CA ASP A 262 -5.45 -22.08 6.61
C ASP A 262 -6.39 -21.18 5.79
N LYS A 263 -6.16 -21.07 4.47
CA LYS A 263 -7.06 -20.31 3.58
C LYS A 263 -8.45 -20.92 3.51
N ILE A 264 -8.55 -22.25 3.35
CA ILE A 264 -9.84 -22.97 3.32
C ILE A 264 -10.58 -22.77 4.64
N CYS A 265 -9.90 -23.02 5.77
CA CYS A 265 -10.43 -22.81 7.10
C CYS A 265 -10.96 -21.39 7.31
N ARG A 266 -10.22 -20.37 6.85
CA ARG A 266 -10.62 -18.95 6.94
C ARG A 266 -11.85 -18.66 6.09
N ALA A 267 -11.91 -19.13 4.85
CA ALA A 267 -13.06 -18.88 3.98
C ALA A 267 -14.33 -19.55 4.52
N THR A 268 -14.24 -20.81 4.96
CA THR A 268 -15.36 -21.50 5.61
C THR A 268 -15.80 -20.78 6.89
N ALA A 269 -14.87 -20.29 7.71
CA ALA A 269 -15.21 -19.52 8.91
C ALA A 269 -15.92 -18.19 8.56
N GLN A 270 -15.46 -17.49 7.51
CA GLN A 270 -16.11 -16.28 7.02
C GLN A 270 -17.54 -16.57 6.57
N LEU A 271 -17.76 -17.65 5.81
CA LEU A 271 -19.09 -18.09 5.37
C LEU A 271 -20.04 -18.36 6.54
N LEU A 272 -19.55 -18.95 7.63
CA LEU A 272 -20.35 -19.22 8.82
C LEU A 272 -20.64 -17.96 9.65
N LEU A 273 -19.70 -17.01 9.69
CA LEU A 273 -19.79 -15.81 10.51
C LEU A 273 -20.47 -14.63 9.80
N GLN A 274 -20.51 -14.58 8.46
CA GLN A 274 -21.02 -13.42 7.72
C GLN A 274 -22.48 -13.07 8.04
N ASN A 275 -23.29 -14.08 8.38
CA ASN A 275 -24.71 -13.90 8.72
C ASN A 275 -24.97 -13.81 10.23
N ALA A 276 -23.93 -13.91 11.06
CA ALA A 276 -24.04 -13.92 12.52
C ALA A 276 -23.41 -12.67 13.14
N VAL A 277 -24.21 -11.89 13.87
CA VAL A 277 -23.68 -10.72 14.62
C VAL A 277 -22.72 -11.19 15.73
N LYS A 278 -23.11 -12.24 16.46
CA LYS A 278 -22.29 -12.94 17.45
C LYS A 278 -22.68 -14.41 17.44
N PHE A 279 -21.70 -15.28 17.58
CA PHE A 279 -21.90 -16.72 17.65
C PHE A 279 -21.27 -17.28 18.93
N HIS A 280 -21.87 -18.31 19.52
CA HIS A 280 -21.31 -18.97 20.68
C HIS A 280 -20.05 -19.74 20.28
N LEU A 281 -18.94 -19.50 20.99
CA LEU A 281 -17.63 -19.96 20.55
C LEU A 281 -17.55 -21.49 20.40
N ARG A 282 -18.11 -22.25 21.36
CA ARG A 282 -18.07 -23.72 21.33
C ARG A 282 -18.88 -24.30 20.18
N GLU A 283 -20.11 -23.82 20.03
CA GLU A 283 -21.01 -24.22 18.95
C GLU A 283 -20.41 -23.87 17.58
N PHE A 284 -19.83 -22.68 17.45
CA PHE A 284 -19.09 -22.29 16.25
C PHE A 284 -17.94 -23.25 15.94
N GLN A 285 -17.11 -23.62 16.91
CA GLN A 285 -15.99 -24.53 16.67
C GLN A 285 -16.44 -25.91 16.19
N GLU A 286 -17.56 -26.42 16.73
CA GLU A 286 -18.14 -27.70 16.32
C GLU A 286 -18.65 -27.62 14.87
N ILE A 287 -19.43 -26.59 14.54
CA ILE A 287 -19.98 -26.40 13.19
C ILE A 287 -18.87 -26.11 12.18
N TRP A 288 -17.88 -25.30 12.56
CA TRP A 288 -16.75 -24.96 11.71
C TRP A 288 -15.92 -26.19 11.35
N GLN A 289 -15.61 -27.06 12.32
CA GLN A 289 -14.90 -28.30 12.05
C GLN A 289 -15.71 -29.28 11.17
N GLN A 290 -17.04 -29.26 11.27
CA GLN A 290 -17.92 -30.09 10.42
C GLN A 290 -18.09 -29.53 9.00
N SER A 291 -17.81 -28.24 8.79
CA SER A 291 -18.02 -27.54 7.53
C SER A 291 -16.78 -27.51 6.63
N VAL A 292 -15.59 -27.80 7.19
CA VAL A 292 -14.36 -27.95 6.39
C VAL A 292 -14.25 -29.37 5.83
N PRO A 293 -13.55 -29.57 4.70
CA PRO A 293 -13.32 -30.91 4.12
C PRO A 293 -12.62 -31.89 5.07
N GLU A 294 -12.80 -33.18 4.81
CA GLU A 294 -12.18 -34.24 5.62
C GLU A 294 -10.65 -34.15 5.56
N GLY A 295 -9.98 -34.33 6.70
CA GLY A 295 -8.52 -34.21 6.81
C GLY A 295 -8.02 -32.81 7.18
N ILE A 296 -8.84 -31.76 7.08
CA ILE A 296 -8.48 -30.40 7.49
C ILE A 296 -8.85 -30.16 8.96
N SER A 297 -7.92 -29.60 9.73
CA SER A 297 -8.11 -29.30 11.16
C SER A 297 -8.28 -27.81 11.43
N THR A 298 -9.36 -27.45 12.12
CA THR A 298 -9.67 -26.07 12.48
C THR A 298 -8.99 -25.62 13.78
N LYS A 299 -8.37 -24.44 13.76
CA LYS A 299 -7.70 -23.82 14.92
C LYS A 299 -8.01 -22.33 14.97
N LEU A 300 -8.35 -21.80 16.14
CA LEU A 300 -8.66 -20.37 16.30
C LEU A 300 -7.52 -19.44 15.83
N ASP A 301 -6.27 -19.90 15.86
CA ASP A 301 -5.12 -19.15 15.33
C ASP A 301 -5.24 -18.84 13.83
N GLN A 302 -5.95 -19.67 13.05
CA GLN A 302 -6.21 -19.45 11.63
C GLN A 302 -7.12 -18.23 11.40
N LEU A 303 -7.94 -17.86 12.39
CA LEU A 303 -8.89 -16.75 12.30
C LEU A 303 -8.31 -15.40 12.72
N LYS A 304 -7.00 -15.32 12.97
CA LYS A 304 -6.31 -14.06 13.26
C LYS A 304 -6.57 -13.06 12.13
N GLY A 305 -7.04 -11.87 12.49
CA GLY A 305 -7.39 -10.80 11.55
C GLY A 305 -8.71 -10.99 10.78
N LEU A 306 -9.45 -12.07 11.06
CA LEU A 306 -10.75 -12.37 10.43
C LEU A 306 -11.90 -12.39 11.45
N ALA A 307 -11.64 -12.85 12.67
CA ALA A 307 -12.67 -12.95 13.71
C ALA A 307 -12.18 -12.51 15.08
N LEU A 308 -13.09 -11.94 15.86
CA LEU A 308 -12.84 -11.45 17.21
C LEU A 308 -13.48 -12.39 18.24
N VAL A 309 -12.65 -13.03 19.07
CA VAL A 309 -13.11 -13.89 20.17
C VAL A 309 -13.23 -13.08 21.45
N ASP A 310 -14.44 -12.98 22.00
CA ASP A 310 -14.73 -12.30 23.27
C ASP A 310 -14.89 -13.31 24.42
N ARG A 311 -13.81 -13.47 25.19
CA ARG A 311 -13.74 -14.35 26.36
C ARG A 311 -14.30 -13.72 27.65
N SER A 312 -14.67 -12.44 27.61
CA SER A 312 -15.26 -11.74 28.76
C SER A 312 -16.74 -12.08 28.95
N THR A 313 -17.41 -12.49 27.87
CA THR A 313 -18.80 -12.93 27.87
C THR A 313 -18.97 -14.35 28.43
N ARG A 314 -20.18 -14.65 28.92
CA ARG A 314 -20.59 -15.98 29.40
C ARG A 314 -21.96 -16.31 28.79
N PRO A 315 -22.02 -17.24 27.82
CA PRO A 315 -20.92 -18.00 27.20
C PRO A 315 -19.95 -17.11 26.39
N GLU A 316 -18.74 -17.60 26.14
CA GLU A 316 -17.77 -16.92 25.25
C GLU A 316 -18.33 -16.83 23.82
N THR A 317 -18.02 -15.73 23.14
CA THR A 317 -18.57 -15.46 21.80
C THR A 317 -17.47 -15.17 20.78
N ILE A 318 -17.80 -15.35 19.51
CA ILE A 318 -16.98 -14.99 18.35
C ILE A 318 -17.83 -14.19 17.36
N SER A 319 -17.23 -13.20 16.70
CA SER A 319 -17.88 -12.42 15.64
C SER A 319 -16.90 -12.13 14.51
N LEU A 320 -17.42 -11.90 13.32
CA LEU A 320 -16.61 -11.46 12.18
C LEU A 320 -16.00 -10.08 12.48
N LEU A 321 -14.71 -9.93 12.20
CA LEU A 321 -13.99 -8.67 12.21
C LEU A 321 -12.85 -8.79 11.21
N ARG A 322 -13.02 -8.31 9.99
CA ARG A 322 -11.98 -8.41 8.97
C ARG A 322 -11.05 -7.21 9.05
N VAL A 323 -9.74 -7.44 8.94
CA VAL A 323 -8.74 -6.34 8.88
C VAL A 323 -9.06 -5.33 7.77
N GLU A 324 -9.62 -5.81 6.67
CA GLU A 324 -10.02 -4.98 5.53
C GLU A 324 -11.11 -3.97 5.87
N ASP A 325 -12.04 -4.30 6.77
CA ASP A 325 -13.15 -3.43 7.18
C ASP A 325 -12.70 -2.29 8.11
N LEU A 326 -11.48 -2.35 8.65
CA LEU A 326 -10.96 -1.34 9.56
C LEU A 326 -10.54 -0.04 8.80
N PRO A 327 -10.31 1.09 9.47
CA PRO A 327 -9.73 2.28 8.81
C PRO A 327 -8.31 2.06 8.26
N GLU A 328 -7.86 2.77 7.23
CA GLU A 328 -6.44 2.77 6.80
C GLU A 328 -5.56 3.65 7.68
N ASP A 329 -6.11 4.76 8.18
CA ASP A 329 -5.38 5.63 9.10
C ASP A 329 -5.07 4.89 10.42
N THR A 330 -3.84 5.06 10.89
CA THR A 330 -3.36 4.35 12.08
C THR A 330 -4.14 4.77 13.32
N LEU A 331 -4.36 6.07 13.53
CA LEU A 331 -5.03 6.58 14.72
C LEU A 331 -6.52 6.21 14.71
N GLU A 332 -7.19 6.40 13.57
CA GLU A 332 -8.58 6.00 13.38
C GLU A 332 -8.78 4.50 13.62
N ARG A 333 -7.87 3.66 13.12
CA ARG A 333 -7.94 2.21 13.35
C ARG A 333 -7.81 1.86 14.82
N PHE A 334 -6.85 2.44 15.54
CA PHE A 334 -6.74 2.23 16.99
C PHE A 334 -8.00 2.67 17.73
N ASN A 335 -8.57 3.83 17.39
CA ASN A 335 -9.80 4.31 18.00
C ASN A 335 -10.99 3.36 17.73
N CYS A 336 -11.11 2.85 16.49
CA CYS A 336 -12.11 1.88 16.09
C CYS A 336 -11.97 0.55 16.86
N LEU A 337 -10.75 0.02 16.97
CA LEU A 337 -10.50 -1.21 17.75
C LEU A 337 -10.81 -1.02 19.24
N PHE A 338 -10.46 0.14 19.82
CA PHE A 338 -10.73 0.43 21.23
C PHE A 338 -12.21 0.75 21.53
N SER A 339 -13.00 1.17 20.54
CA SER A 339 -14.46 1.29 20.70
C SER A 339 -15.15 -0.07 20.68
N MET A 340 -14.66 -1.02 19.87
CA MET A 340 -15.16 -2.40 19.82
C MET A 340 -14.85 -3.18 21.11
N ARG A 341 -13.65 -2.97 21.68
CA ARG A 341 -13.22 -3.60 22.93
C ARG A 341 -12.28 -2.66 23.67
N GLU A 342 -12.60 -2.37 24.93
CA GLU A 342 -11.85 -1.39 25.73
C GLU A 342 -10.40 -1.82 25.99
N LYS A 343 -10.16 -3.13 26.19
CA LYS A 343 -8.86 -3.69 26.58
C LYS A 343 -8.48 -4.87 25.71
N TRP A 344 -7.30 -4.80 25.11
CA TRP A 344 -6.77 -5.82 24.21
C TRP A 344 -5.48 -6.42 24.73
N THR A 345 -5.29 -7.73 24.54
CA THR A 345 -3.96 -8.33 24.67
C THR A 345 -3.14 -8.07 23.41
N GLU A 346 -1.82 -8.23 23.49
CA GLU A 346 -0.95 -8.09 22.31
C GLU A 346 -1.32 -9.09 21.21
N ASN A 347 -1.57 -10.34 21.59
CA ASN A 347 -1.92 -11.43 20.68
C ASN A 347 -3.25 -11.17 19.95
N ASP A 348 -4.21 -10.54 20.63
CA ASP A 348 -5.52 -10.26 20.02
C ASP A 348 -5.48 -9.05 19.08
N ILE A 349 -4.73 -7.99 19.43
CA ILE A 349 -4.72 -6.75 18.63
C ILE A 349 -3.72 -6.80 17.48
N ALA A 350 -2.59 -7.49 17.64
CA ALA A 350 -1.51 -7.52 16.65
C ALA A 350 -1.97 -7.89 15.23
N PRO A 351 -2.84 -8.91 15.02
CA PRO A 351 -3.32 -9.26 13.68
C PRO A 351 -4.06 -8.12 12.95
N TYR A 352 -4.65 -7.17 13.69
CA TYR A 352 -5.44 -6.07 13.13
C TYR A 352 -4.62 -4.80 12.84
N ILE A 353 -3.36 -4.77 13.28
CA ILE A 353 -2.46 -3.61 13.13
C ILE A 353 -1.11 -3.99 12.50
N GLN A 354 -0.90 -5.25 12.15
CA GLN A 354 0.37 -5.72 11.60
C GLN A 354 0.64 -5.10 10.22
N ASP A 355 -0.40 -4.98 9.39
CA ASP A 355 -0.36 -4.26 8.11
C ASP A 355 -0.09 -2.75 8.30
N LEU A 356 -0.24 -2.20 9.50
CA LEU A 356 0.15 -0.82 9.83
C LEU A 356 1.64 -0.66 10.19
N CYS A 357 2.42 -1.74 10.20
CA CYS A 357 3.87 -1.67 10.39
C CYS A 357 4.60 -1.28 9.09
N GLY A 358 5.45 -0.24 9.14
CA GLY A 358 6.42 0.05 8.08
C GLY A 358 7.73 -0.75 8.27
N GLU A 359 8.66 -0.67 7.32
CA GLU A 359 9.91 -1.47 7.30
C GLU A 359 10.72 -1.46 8.61
N LYS A 360 10.71 -0.34 9.35
CA LYS A 360 11.48 -0.16 10.60
C LYS A 360 10.62 -0.16 11.86
N GLN A 361 9.33 -0.47 11.76
CA GLN A 361 8.39 -0.33 12.86
C GLN A 361 7.74 -1.68 13.20
N THR A 362 7.70 -2.04 14.48
CA THR A 362 7.02 -3.24 14.96
C THR A 362 5.63 -2.92 15.51
N THR A 363 4.77 -3.95 15.64
CA THR A 363 3.46 -3.84 16.31
C THR A 363 3.61 -3.31 17.73
N GLY A 364 4.64 -3.75 18.48
CA GLY A 364 4.95 -3.23 19.82
C GLY A 364 5.30 -1.73 19.83
N ALA A 365 5.99 -1.23 18.81
CA ALA A 365 6.29 0.20 18.67
C ALA A 365 5.01 1.01 18.37
N LEU A 366 4.11 0.48 17.53
CA LEU A 366 2.79 1.09 17.30
C LEU A 366 1.96 1.14 18.58
N LEU A 367 1.87 0.03 19.31
CA LEU A 367 1.14 -0.05 20.58
C LEU A 367 1.69 0.95 21.61
N THR A 368 3.01 1.08 21.70
CA THR A 368 3.65 2.04 22.59
C THR A 368 3.29 3.48 22.22
N LYS A 369 3.19 3.79 20.93
CA LYS A 369 2.89 5.15 20.43
C LYS A 369 1.40 5.51 20.57
N PHE A 370 0.50 4.57 20.26
CA PHE A 370 -0.94 4.85 20.11
C PHE A 370 -1.83 4.32 21.24
N ALA A 371 -1.32 3.42 22.11
CA ALA A 371 -2.08 2.87 23.24
C ALA A 371 -1.43 3.21 24.59
N ARG A 372 -2.17 2.99 25.68
CA ARG A 372 -1.61 2.90 27.05
C ARG A 372 -1.55 1.44 27.46
N CYS A 373 -0.48 1.09 28.16
CA CYS A 373 -0.27 -0.25 28.68
C CYS A 373 -0.69 -0.30 30.16
N SER A 374 -1.38 -1.37 30.56
CA SER A 374 -1.71 -1.67 31.95
C SER A 374 -1.65 -3.18 32.23
N MET A 375 -1.66 -3.58 33.50
CA MET A 375 -1.69 -4.99 33.90
C MET A 375 -3.10 -5.35 34.38
N GLN A 376 -3.66 -6.43 33.85
CA GLN A 376 -4.94 -6.98 34.29
C GLN A 376 -4.82 -8.50 34.45
N ASN A 377 -5.15 -9.01 35.63
CA ASN A 377 -5.07 -10.44 35.95
C ASN A 377 -3.71 -11.08 35.59
N GLY A 378 -2.61 -10.35 35.82
CA GLY A 378 -1.24 -10.80 35.51
C GLY A 378 -0.86 -10.73 34.02
N SER A 379 -1.76 -10.30 33.14
CA SER A 379 -1.51 -10.13 31.70
C SER A 379 -1.39 -8.66 31.31
N LYS A 380 -0.51 -8.37 30.36
CA LYS A 380 -0.33 -7.03 29.78
C LYS A 380 -1.49 -6.73 28.83
N VAL A 381 -2.19 -5.62 29.04
CA VAL A 381 -3.32 -5.17 28.21
C VAL A 381 -3.13 -3.74 27.74
N TYR A 382 -3.66 -3.45 26.55
CA TYR A 382 -3.57 -2.16 25.87
C TYR A 382 -4.96 -1.53 25.73
N ASN A 383 -5.07 -0.22 26.00
CA ASN A 383 -6.29 0.56 25.84
C ASN A 383 -6.02 1.95 25.26
N SER A 384 -7.08 2.69 24.93
CA SER A 384 -6.95 4.01 24.31
C SER A 384 -6.26 5.04 25.21
N ARG A 385 -5.45 5.92 24.59
CA ARG A 385 -4.80 7.04 25.28
C ARG A 385 -5.76 8.18 25.61
N ARG A 386 -6.88 8.29 24.91
CA ARG A 386 -7.91 9.30 25.12
C ARG A 386 -9.24 8.58 25.39
N PRO A 387 -10.16 9.15 26.19
CA PRO A 387 -11.50 8.60 26.28
C PRO A 387 -12.05 8.46 24.86
N VAL A 388 -12.40 7.23 24.47
CA VAL A 388 -13.10 7.01 23.21
C VAL A 388 -14.51 7.54 23.45
N ALA A 389 -14.92 8.57 22.72
CA ALA A 389 -16.30 9.05 22.80
C ALA A 389 -17.20 7.91 22.30
N THR A 390 -18.01 7.37 23.22
CA THR A 390 -19.06 6.37 22.93
C THR A 390 -20.13 6.94 22.01
#